data_AF-A0A1H7FLU6-F1
#
_entry.id   AF-A0A1H7FLU6-F1
#
_cell.length_a   1.000
_cell.length_b   1.000
_cell.length_c   1.000
_cell.angle_alpha   90.00
_cell.angle_beta   90.00
_cell.angle_gamma   90.00
#
_symmetry.space_group_name_H-M   'P 1'
#
loop_
_entity.id
_entity.type
_entity.pdbx_description
1 polymer ?
#
loop_
_entity_poly.entity_id
_entity_poly.type
_entity_poly.pdbx_seq_one_letter_code
_entity_poly.pdbx_strand_id
1 'polypeptide(L)'
;MDQALEQTVFADLAHIEKTLTDDLSGERTRAMLSYFDQVAHSTEAHLQTALPDAERQLTSQLIEGFRASQRIVRHVWETIHTASLPA
;
A
#
# COMPACT_ATOMS: atom_id res chain seq x y z
N MET A 1 -14.39 8.34 18.28
CA MET A 1 -13.50 7.42 17.56
C MET A 1 -12.92 6.48 18.59
N ASP A 2 -12.70 5.22 18.22
CA ASP A 2 -12.28 4.17 19.15
C ASP A 2 -10.78 4.31 19.45
N GLN A 3 -10.43 4.64 20.70
CA GLN A 3 -9.03 4.93 21.09
C GLN A 3 -8.09 3.74 20.81
N ALA A 4 -8.59 2.51 20.85
CA ALA A 4 -7.81 1.31 20.54
C ALA A 4 -7.44 1.23 19.04
N LEU A 5 -8.36 1.65 18.17
CA LEU A 5 -8.13 1.70 16.72
C LEU A 5 -7.05 2.74 16.40
N GLU A 6 -7.15 3.93 16.98
CA GLU A 6 -6.17 5.00 16.79
C GLU A 6 -4.77 4.56 17.23
N GLN A 7 -4.62 3.97 18.42
CA GLN A 7 -3.33 3.49 18.91
C GLN A 7 -2.70 2.43 18.00
N THR A 8 -3.51 1.51 17.48
CA THR A 8 -3.03 0.47 16.55
C THR A 8 -2.56 1.09 15.25
N VAL A 9 -3.36 1.98 14.65
CA VAL A 9 -3.01 2.67 13.40
C VAL A 9 -1.74 3.51 13.55
N PHE A 10 -1.59 4.26 14.64
CA PHE A 10 -0.37 5.04 14.87
C PHE A 10 0.86 4.16 15.10
N ALA A 11 0.71 3.04 15.80
CA ALA A 11 1.81 2.09 15.99
C ALA A 11 2.25 1.45 14.67
N ASP A 12 1.28 1.04 13.83
CA ASP A 12 1.55 0.48 12.51
C ASP A 12 2.22 1.50 11.59
N LEU A 13 1.77 2.75 11.60
CA LEU A 13 2.38 3.84 10.83
C LEU A 13 3.81 4.13 11.28
N ALA A 14 4.07 4.20 12.60
CA ALA A 14 5.42 4.40 13.12
C ALA A 14 6.36 3.24 12.75
N HIS A 15 5.84 2.01 12.72
CA HIS A 15 6.61 0.85 12.28
C HIS A 15 6.95 0.90 10.78
N ILE A 16 5.98 1.32 9.95
CA ILE A 16 6.20 1.52 8.51
C ILE A 16 7.23 2.62 8.30
N GLU A 17 7.07 3.78 8.93
CA GLU A 17 8.02 4.90 8.82
C GLU A 17 9.44 4.43 9.15
N LYS A 18 9.64 3.78 10.31
CA LYS A 18 10.93 3.22 10.70
C LYS A 18 11.49 2.24 9.66
N THR A 19 10.64 1.33 9.16
CA THR A 19 11.05 0.35 8.14
C THR A 19 11.54 1.04 6.88
N LEU A 20 10.88 2.11 6.45
CA LEU A 20 11.26 2.89 5.28
C LEU A 20 12.50 3.75 5.53
N THR A 21 12.66 4.31 6.73
CA THR A 21 13.87 5.05 7.14
C THR A 21 15.10 4.15 7.12
N ASP A 22 14.99 2.91 7.60
CA ASP A 22 16.10 1.96 7.67
C ASP A 22 16.42 1.33 6.29
N ASP A 23 15.55 1.47 5.28
CA ASP A 23 15.67 0.85 3.95
C ASP A 23 16.50 1.70 2.97
N LEU A 24 17.78 1.92 3.26
CA LEU A 24 18.67 2.77 2.44
C LEU A 24 18.80 2.30 0.97
N SER A 25 18.65 1.00 0.71
CA SER A 25 18.74 0.43 -0.64
C SER A 25 17.43 0.48 -1.44
N GLY A 26 16.31 0.80 -0.78
CA GLY A 26 14.97 0.74 -1.35
C GLY A 26 14.47 -0.68 -1.64
N GLU A 27 15.16 -1.73 -1.19
CA GLU A 27 14.81 -3.11 -1.49
C GLU A 27 13.50 -3.52 -0.82
N ARG A 28 13.33 -3.19 0.46
CA ARG A 28 12.10 -3.51 1.19
C ARG A 28 10.93 -2.72 0.63
N THR A 29 11.16 -1.45 0.31
CA THR A 29 10.17 -0.59 -0.31
C THR A 29 9.71 -1.18 -1.64
N ARG A 30 10.63 -1.58 -2.53
CA ARG A 30 10.29 -2.25 -3.78
C ARG A 30 9.51 -3.55 -3.56
N ALA A 31 9.87 -4.35 -2.56
CA ALA A 31 9.13 -5.56 -2.22
C ALA A 31 7.68 -5.24 -1.79
N MET A 32 7.47 -4.20 -0.97
CA MET A 32 6.13 -3.74 -0.58
C MET A 32 5.31 -3.24 -1.78
N LEU A 33 5.93 -2.45 -2.66
CA LEU A 33 5.28 -1.97 -3.89
C LEU A 33 4.84 -3.13 -4.78
N SER A 34 5.73 -4.12 -4.97
CA SER A 34 5.45 -5.34 -5.75
C SER A 34 4.31 -6.16 -5.12
N TYR A 35 4.28 -6.29 -3.80
CA TYR A 35 3.19 -6.97 -3.11
C TYR A 35 1.83 -6.29 -3.37
N PHE A 36 1.73 -4.98 -3.18
CA PHE A 36 0.48 -4.27 -3.49
C PHE A 36 0.10 -4.36 -4.96
N ASP A 37 1.08 -4.45 -5.86
CA ASP A 37 0.84 -4.58 -7.30
C ASP A 37 0.23 -5.93 -7.64
N GLN A 38 0.79 -6.99 -7.05
CA GLN A 38 0.28 -8.35 -7.20
C GLN A 38 -1.13 -8.49 -6.65
N VAL A 39 -1.41 -7.88 -5.49
CA VAL A 39 -2.75 -7.90 -4.89
C VAL A 39 -3.73 -7.12 -5.75
N ALA A 40 -3.35 -5.93 -6.27
CA ALA A 40 -4.19 -5.17 -7.18
C ALA A 40 -4.51 -5.95 -8.47
N HIS A 41 -3.51 -6.55 -9.11
CA HIS A 41 -3.69 -7.37 -10.31
C HIS A 41 -4.56 -8.61 -10.04
N SER A 42 -4.35 -9.30 -8.92
CA SER A 42 -5.18 -10.45 -8.53
C SER A 42 -6.63 -10.02 -8.28
N THR A 43 -6.83 -8.83 -7.72
CA THR A 43 -8.17 -8.28 -7.44
C THR A 43 -8.86 -7.83 -8.74
N GLU A 44 -8.10 -7.29 -9.70
CA GLU A 44 -8.59 -6.97 -11.04
C GLU A 44 -9.01 -8.23 -11.81
N ALA A 45 -8.28 -9.34 -11.66
CA ALA A 45 -8.69 -10.62 -12.25
C ALA A 45 -10.04 -11.08 -11.69
N HIS A 46 -10.33 -10.85 -10.40
CA HIS A 46 -11.66 -11.12 -9.82
C HIS A 46 -12.76 -10.25 -10.42
N LEU A 47 -12.50 -8.98 -10.78
CA LEU A 47 -13.48 -8.12 -11.45
C LEU A 47 -13.92 -8.63 -12.83
N GLN A 48 -13.13 -9.48 -13.47
CA GLN A 48 -13.47 -10.10 -14.75
C GLN A 48 -14.48 -11.25 -14.61
N THR A 49 -14.78 -11.68 -13.38
CA THR A 49 -15.81 -12.68 -13.10
C THR A 49 -17.21 -12.04 -12.99
N ALA A 50 -18.25 -12.86 -13.04
CA ALA A 50 -19.63 -12.39 -12.89
C ALA A 50 -19.95 -12.05 -11.41
N LEU A 51 -19.50 -10.88 -10.97
CA LEU A 51 -19.80 -10.33 -9.64
C LEU A 51 -21.10 -9.50 -9.65
N PRO A 52 -21.89 -9.55 -8.57
CA PRO A 52 -22.95 -8.58 -8.29
C PRO A 52 -22.41 -7.13 -8.27
N ASP A 53 -23.25 -6.14 -8.63
CA ASP A 53 -22.83 -4.74 -8.76
C ASP A 53 -22.21 -4.15 -7.49
N ALA A 54 -22.75 -4.49 -6.31
CA ALA A 54 -22.21 -4.03 -5.03
C ALA A 54 -20.79 -4.59 -4.76
N GLU A 55 -20.56 -5.85 -5.10
CA GLU A 55 -19.25 -6.50 -4.96
C GLU A 55 -18.25 -5.95 -5.98
N ARG A 56 -18.70 -5.66 -7.20
CA ARG A 56 -17.91 -4.97 -8.23
C ARG A 56 -17.45 -3.60 -7.72
N GLN A 57 -18.36 -2.79 -7.16
CA GLN A 57 -18.03 -1.47 -6.62
C GLN A 57 -17.03 -1.56 -5.47
N LEU A 58 -17.25 -2.44 -4.50
CA LEU A 58 -16.32 -2.68 -3.39
C LEU A 58 -14.93 -3.09 -3.90
N THR A 59 -14.90 -4.03 -4.85
CA THR A 59 -13.65 -4.54 -5.43
C THR A 59 -12.87 -3.44 -6.15
N SER A 60 -13.55 -2.56 -6.91
CA SER A 60 -12.93 -1.39 -7.52
C SER A 60 -12.32 -0.43 -6.49
N GLN A 61 -13.03 -0.17 -5.38
CA GLN A 61 -12.50 0.67 -4.29
C GLN A 61 -11.27 0.05 -3.62
N LEU A 62 -11.24 -1.28 -3.46
CA LEU A 62 -10.08 -1.98 -2.92
C LEU A 62 -8.85 -1.85 -3.83
N ILE A 63 -9.02 -2.00 -5.15
CA ILE A 63 -7.94 -1.80 -6.13
C ILE A 63 -7.38 -0.38 -6.05
N GLU A 64 -8.25 0.62 -5.97
CA GLU A 64 -7.84 2.02 -5.79
C GLU A 64 -7.08 2.21 -4.47
N GLY A 65 -7.53 1.55 -3.39
CA GLY A 65 -6.85 1.51 -2.10
C GLY A 65 -5.44 0.94 -2.19
N PHE A 66 -5.25 -0.23 -2.82
CA PHE A 66 -3.93 -0.84 -2.98
C PHE A 66 -2.99 0.05 -3.81
N ARG A 67 -3.49 0.62 -4.91
CA ARG A 67 -2.73 1.57 -5.74
C ARG A 67 -2.40 2.86 -4.98
N ALA A 68 -3.28 3.33 -4.10
CA ALA A 68 -3.00 4.48 -3.24
C ALA A 68 -1.91 4.15 -2.21
N SER A 69 -1.97 2.99 -1.59
CA SER A 69 -0.93 2.51 -0.65
C SER A 69 0.45 2.44 -1.31
N GLN A 70 0.53 1.96 -2.56
CA GLN A 70 1.80 1.99 -3.32
C GLN A 70 2.35 3.42 -3.47
N ARG A 71 1.50 4.36 -3.89
CA ARG A 71 1.91 5.75 -4.09
C ARG A 71 2.40 6.36 -2.77
N ILE A 72 1.69 6.10 -1.67
CA ILE A 72 2.06 6.60 -0.34
C ILE A 72 3.40 6.03 0.10
N VAL A 73 3.57 4.71 0.06
CA VAL A 73 4.82 4.04 0.48
C VAL A 73 6.01 4.54 -0.33
N ARG A 74 5.88 4.63 -1.66
CA ARG A 74 6.92 5.21 -2.53
C ARG A 74 7.23 6.65 -2.12
N HIS A 75 6.21 7.49 -2.00
CA HIS A 75 6.39 8.91 -1.71
C HIS A 75 7.06 9.13 -0.35
N VAL A 76 6.69 8.37 0.68
CA VAL A 76 7.30 8.44 2.01
C VAL A 76 8.78 8.07 1.93
N TRP A 77 9.13 6.96 1.29
CA TRP A 77 10.53 6.57 1.12
C TRP A 77 11.33 7.64 0.37
N GLU A 78 10.82 8.13 -0.76
CA GLU A 78 11.50 9.14 -1.59
C GLU A 78 11.68 10.47 -0.83
N THR A 79 10.73 10.80 0.05
CA THR A 79 10.80 11.98 0.93
C THR A 79 11.86 11.81 2.01
N ILE A 80 11.89 10.66 2.70
CA ILE A 80 12.86 10.38 3.77
C ILE A 80 14.29 10.42 3.24
N HIS A 81 14.53 9.76 2.10
CA HIS A 81 15.88 9.62 1.54
C HIS A 81 16.28 10.78 0.63
N THR A 82 15.38 11.73 0.37
CA THR A 82 15.59 12.86 -0.55
C THR A 82 16.10 12.39 -1.92
N ALA A 83 15.58 11.26 -2.39
CA ALA A 83 16.05 10.56 -3.58
C ALA A 83 14.89 9.84 -4.27
N SER A 84 15.01 9.63 -5.59
CA SER A 84 14.06 8.76 -6.30
C SER A 84 14.33 7.30 -5.93
N LEU A 85 13.26 6.52 -5.74
CA LEU A 85 13.41 5.09 -5.49
C LEU A 85 14.11 4.44 -6.70
N PRO A 86 15.25 3.76 -6.52
CA PRO A 86 15.94 3.08 -7.60
C PRO A 86 15.01 2.08 -8.31
N ALA A 87 15.21 1.92 -9.62
CA ALA A 87 14.46 0.97 -10.44
C ALA A 87 14.63 -0.48 -9.96
#